data_AF-Q45902-F1
#
_entry.id   AF-Q45902-F1
#
_cell.length_a   1.000
_cell.length_b   1.000
_cell.length_c   1.000
_cell.angle_alpha   90.00
_cell.angle_beta   90.00
_cell.angle_gamma   90.00
#
_symmetry.space_group_name_H-M   'P 1'
#
loop_
_entity.id
_entity.type
_entity.pdbx_description
1 polymer ?
#
loop_
_entity_poly.entity_id
_entity_poly.type
_entity_poly.pdbx_seq_one_letter_code
_entity_poly.pdbx_strand_id
1 'polypeptide(L)'
;MFAYDSRNRLIEYTCNGEARPQDPYGKAIHRQTFSYDALGNMTKTQTDFSGGRNTATYIYSAIDPTQLLKVNNDHSNYPKEITLEYDKAGRMIRDEAGRTLRYDALGRLQQVNGEGAKGGQYAYDALNTLVSQVVQDEPIYDLYYRADDLVGEARRDGSSQTRYVKSDGCCVGQCTKQGSSNTSWLTTTNQQGSVLSVSEGNHAPQDCIYTPYGYRTPQTETPSVLGFNGERLDPVSSTYHLGNGYRAYNPILMRFNCPDSWSPFGAGGINPYAYCDGDPINRVDPNGHLSWQAELGIGLGVVGLVLAVFTAGTSIAAAGAISAAIESASAISLVVGTLGVAADVASIASGALEDANPQASATLGWISLGLGGPGAVSGLATAARAGKKLISGLAKGGGKIRSQSPVQGINYRSLSRGDPLRGGPPHFQSLSRVTVAPESMRPAGLNYWHKVSQKSSLGYQHVFGADREIFGYEIREPIEFFRRRPSITKRDIVILSGTHGRVHGDNWTSQGLRRPDILERAFYIEDVQNYKGQLNGRVKIVDMAGMTESEFGRHVRNVNQHVILGYCWGRNDEALTYHRNLRPIISYW
;
A
#
# COMPACT_ATOMS: atom_id res chain seq x y z
N MET A 1 -21.40 1.05 -14.17
CA MET A 1 -21.80 0.37 -12.92
C MET A 1 -20.68 -0.58 -12.54
N PHE A 2 -20.37 -0.67 -11.24
CA PHE A 2 -19.35 -1.57 -10.70
C PHE A 2 -19.99 -2.45 -9.62
N ALA A 3 -19.57 -3.71 -9.53
CA ALA A 3 -19.96 -4.61 -8.45
C ALA A 3 -18.73 -5.30 -7.85
N TYR A 4 -18.81 -5.64 -6.57
CA TYR A 4 -17.70 -6.13 -5.77
C TYR A 4 -18.07 -7.41 -5.01
N ASP A 5 -17.09 -8.27 -4.77
CA ASP A 5 -17.24 -9.41 -3.85
C ASP A 5 -17.06 -9.01 -2.37
N SER A 6 -17.22 -9.97 -1.46
CA SER A 6 -17.08 -9.75 -0.02
C SER A 6 -15.64 -9.41 0.44
N ARG A 7 -14.65 -9.53 -0.45
CA ARG A 7 -13.26 -9.10 -0.23
C ARG A 7 -12.98 -7.73 -0.87
N ASN A 8 -14.03 -7.03 -1.31
CA ASN A 8 -13.97 -5.75 -2.02
C ASN A 8 -13.19 -5.80 -3.34
N ARG A 9 -13.20 -6.95 -4.03
CA ARG A 9 -12.58 -7.07 -5.36
C ARG A 9 -13.61 -6.81 -6.45
N LEU A 10 -13.23 -6.12 -7.51
CA LEU A 10 -14.10 -5.78 -8.63
C LEU A 10 -14.51 -7.06 -9.38
N ILE A 11 -15.78 -7.46 -9.30
CA ILE A 11 -16.29 -8.65 -10.01
C ILE A 11 -17.10 -8.32 -11.26
N GLU A 12 -17.56 -7.08 -11.40
CA GLU A 12 -18.31 -6.65 -12.58
C GLU A 12 -18.10 -5.18 -12.91
N TYR A 13 -17.96 -4.90 -14.19
CA TYR A 13 -18.05 -3.58 -14.80
C TYR A 13 -19.08 -3.59 -15.93
N THR A 14 -20.00 -2.64 -15.94
CA THR A 14 -20.96 -2.44 -17.05
C THR A 14 -20.93 -0.98 -17.53
N CYS A 15 -20.77 -0.79 -18.85
CA CYS A 15 -20.74 0.51 -19.51
C CYS A 15 -22.05 0.77 -20.27
N ASN A 16 -22.84 1.72 -19.78
CA ASN A 16 -24.10 2.15 -20.42
C ASN A 16 -23.93 3.42 -21.28
N GLY A 17 -22.75 4.05 -21.25
CA GLY A 17 -22.46 5.25 -22.02
C GLY A 17 -22.13 4.96 -23.48
N GLU A 18 -22.11 6.01 -24.30
CA GLU A 18 -21.75 5.90 -25.73
C GLU A 18 -20.24 5.70 -25.91
N ALA A 19 -19.43 6.34 -25.05
CA ALA A 19 -17.97 6.25 -25.02
C ALA A 19 -17.49 4.97 -24.29
N ARG A 20 -17.64 3.82 -24.96
CA ARG A 20 -17.24 2.52 -24.39
C ARG A 20 -15.73 2.31 -24.49
N PRO A 21 -15.05 1.88 -23.41
CA PRO A 21 -13.65 1.47 -23.51
C PRO A 21 -13.53 0.25 -24.41
N GLN A 22 -12.42 0.16 -25.13
CA GLN A 22 -12.09 -1.00 -25.93
C GLN A 22 -11.13 -1.90 -25.16
N ASP A 23 -11.26 -3.21 -25.38
CA ASP A 23 -10.25 -4.16 -24.96
C ASP A 23 -9.01 -4.13 -25.87
N PRO A 24 -7.95 -4.89 -25.54
CA PRO A 24 -6.71 -4.91 -26.33
C PRO A 24 -6.85 -5.39 -27.78
N TYR A 25 -8.00 -5.99 -28.13
CA TYR A 25 -8.30 -6.49 -29.47
C TYR A 25 -9.36 -5.64 -30.18
N GLY A 26 -9.59 -4.41 -29.69
CA GLY A 26 -10.45 -3.41 -30.30
C GLY A 26 -11.95 -3.66 -30.08
N LYS A 27 -12.35 -4.53 -29.16
CA LYS A 27 -13.76 -4.78 -28.87
C LYS A 27 -14.30 -3.77 -27.87
N ALA A 28 -15.31 -3.01 -28.28
CA ALA A 28 -16.01 -2.08 -27.39
C ALA A 28 -16.77 -2.85 -26.30
N ILE A 29 -16.39 -2.61 -25.04
CA ILE A 29 -16.84 -3.37 -23.88
C ILE A 29 -18.21 -2.86 -23.43
N HIS A 30 -19.22 -3.74 -23.43
CA HIS A 30 -20.51 -3.49 -22.79
C HIS A 30 -20.48 -3.89 -21.32
N ARG A 31 -19.94 -5.08 -21.04
CA ARG A 31 -19.82 -5.63 -19.70
C ARG A 31 -18.56 -6.47 -19.59
N GLN A 32 -17.92 -6.42 -18.43
CA GLN A 32 -16.88 -7.34 -18.02
C GLN A 32 -17.20 -7.95 -16.67
N THR A 33 -16.94 -9.24 -16.52
CA THR A 33 -16.99 -9.92 -15.23
C THR A 33 -15.65 -10.58 -14.93
N PHE A 34 -15.23 -10.50 -13.67
CA PHE A 34 -13.93 -10.99 -13.21
C PHE A 34 -14.14 -12.04 -12.13
N SER A 35 -13.31 -13.08 -12.14
CA SER A 35 -13.28 -14.13 -11.12
C SER A 35 -11.88 -14.27 -10.56
N TYR A 36 -11.80 -14.57 -9.27
CA TYR A 36 -10.53 -14.66 -8.55
C TYR A 36 -10.45 -15.92 -7.71
N ASP A 37 -9.24 -16.41 -7.47
CA ASP A 37 -8.98 -17.47 -6.50
C ASP A 37 -8.76 -16.92 -5.06
N ALA A 38 -8.38 -17.81 -4.14
CA ALA A 38 -8.09 -17.47 -2.76
C ALA A 38 -6.84 -16.60 -2.58
N LEU A 39 -5.86 -16.72 -3.48
CA LEU A 39 -4.63 -15.94 -3.50
C LEU A 39 -4.80 -14.60 -4.22
N GLY A 40 -6.00 -14.24 -4.66
CA GLY A 40 -6.26 -12.99 -5.38
C GLY A 40 -5.80 -13.00 -6.83
N ASN A 41 -5.44 -14.16 -7.38
CA ASN A 41 -5.20 -14.29 -8.80
C ASN A 41 -6.51 -14.16 -9.57
N MET A 42 -6.51 -13.41 -10.66
CA MET A 42 -7.62 -13.41 -11.59
C MET A 42 -7.60 -14.70 -12.40
N THR A 43 -8.64 -15.51 -12.28
CA THR A 43 -8.75 -16.82 -12.93
C THR A 43 -9.56 -16.77 -14.22
N LYS A 44 -10.46 -15.79 -14.34
CA LYS A 44 -11.33 -15.65 -15.52
C LYS A 44 -11.79 -14.21 -15.70
N THR A 45 -11.78 -13.76 -16.95
CA THR A 45 -12.40 -12.51 -17.40
C THR A 45 -13.36 -12.83 -18.54
N GLN A 46 -14.61 -12.41 -18.42
CA GLN A 46 -15.56 -12.47 -19.53
C GLN A 46 -15.84 -11.07 -20.03
N THR A 47 -15.65 -10.83 -21.32
CA THR A 47 -15.92 -9.55 -21.98
C THR A 47 -17.08 -9.71 -22.94
N ASP A 48 -18.17 -8.99 -22.66
CA ASP A 48 -19.33 -8.86 -23.54
C ASP A 48 -19.16 -7.64 -24.45
N PHE A 49 -19.30 -7.84 -25.76
CA PHE A 49 -19.18 -6.80 -26.78
C PHE A 49 -20.19 -7.04 -27.91
N SER A 50 -20.34 -6.08 -28.82
CA SER A 50 -21.21 -6.25 -29.98
C SER A 50 -20.71 -7.40 -30.85
N GLY A 51 -21.53 -8.44 -31.02
CA GLY A 51 -21.20 -9.61 -31.83
C GLY A 51 -20.72 -10.83 -31.06
N GLY A 52 -20.61 -10.77 -29.72
CA GLY A 52 -20.34 -11.96 -28.93
C GLY A 52 -19.79 -11.70 -27.53
N ARG A 53 -19.20 -12.77 -26.98
CA ARG A 53 -18.52 -12.79 -25.69
C ARG A 53 -17.19 -13.50 -25.86
N ASN A 54 -16.15 -13.00 -25.21
CA ASN A 54 -14.90 -13.75 -25.01
C ASN A 54 -14.74 -14.09 -23.53
N THR A 55 -14.35 -15.33 -23.25
CA THR A 55 -13.87 -15.78 -21.94
C THR A 55 -12.37 -15.99 -22.01
N ALA A 56 -11.62 -15.13 -21.33
CA ALA A 56 -10.21 -15.34 -21.04
C ALA A 56 -10.09 -16.17 -19.75
N THR A 57 -9.42 -17.31 -19.79
CA THR A 57 -9.12 -18.18 -18.64
C THR A 57 -7.63 -18.13 -18.34
N TYR A 58 -7.28 -17.80 -17.11
CA TYR A 58 -5.92 -17.55 -16.65
C TYR A 58 -5.39 -18.77 -15.90
N ILE A 59 -4.23 -19.28 -16.31
CA ILE A 59 -3.63 -20.53 -15.80
C ILE A 59 -2.32 -20.21 -15.12
N TYR A 60 -2.21 -20.60 -13.84
CA TYR A 60 -1.08 -20.29 -12.97
C TYR A 60 -0.18 -21.52 -12.78
N SER A 61 1.07 -21.27 -12.39
CA SER A 61 2.05 -22.33 -12.11
C SER A 61 1.65 -23.14 -10.87
N ALA A 62 1.87 -24.46 -10.91
CA ALA A 62 1.70 -25.30 -9.74
C ALA A 62 2.84 -25.14 -8.71
N ILE A 63 3.98 -24.59 -9.14
CA ILE A 63 5.17 -24.37 -8.29
C ILE A 63 5.09 -23.00 -7.62
N ASP A 64 4.76 -21.96 -8.39
CA ASP A 64 4.46 -20.63 -7.89
C ASP A 64 2.99 -20.30 -8.22
N PRO A 65 2.06 -20.52 -7.27
CA PRO A 65 0.63 -20.41 -7.53
C PRO A 65 0.17 -18.98 -7.84
N THR A 66 1.05 -17.98 -7.72
CA THR A 66 0.76 -16.60 -8.12
C THR A 66 1.36 -16.23 -9.48
N GLN A 67 2.17 -17.09 -10.10
CA GLN A 67 2.78 -16.82 -11.39
C GLN A 67 1.88 -17.27 -12.55
N LEU A 68 1.36 -16.31 -13.32
CA LEU A 68 0.50 -16.55 -14.48
C LEU A 68 1.31 -17.10 -15.65
N LEU A 69 1.04 -18.32 -16.10
CA LEU A 69 1.75 -18.95 -17.22
C LEU A 69 1.04 -18.76 -18.56
N LYS A 70 -0.29 -18.85 -18.57
CA LYS A 70 -1.08 -18.83 -19.81
C LYS A 70 -2.40 -18.11 -19.68
N VAL A 71 -2.88 -17.58 -20.80
CA VAL A 71 -4.25 -17.09 -20.96
C VAL A 71 -4.88 -17.76 -22.18
N ASN A 72 -6.00 -18.46 -21.97
CA ASN A 72 -6.76 -19.11 -23.05
C ASN A 72 -8.03 -18.34 -23.34
N ASN A 73 -8.28 -18.06 -24.62
CA ASN A 73 -9.48 -17.35 -25.07
C ASN A 73 -10.40 -18.31 -25.85
N ASP A 74 -11.71 -18.19 -25.67
CA ASP A 74 -12.72 -19.04 -26.33
C ASP A 74 -13.32 -18.42 -27.61
N HIS A 75 -13.05 -17.13 -27.87
CA HIS A 75 -13.60 -16.42 -29.02
C HIS A 75 -12.58 -16.27 -30.16
N SER A 76 -13.00 -16.49 -31.40
CA SER A 76 -12.14 -16.58 -32.59
C SER A 76 -11.40 -15.28 -32.98
N ASN A 77 -11.82 -14.14 -32.44
CA ASN A 77 -11.14 -12.86 -32.65
C ASN A 77 -9.98 -12.60 -31.66
N TYR A 78 -9.73 -13.53 -30.75
CA TYR A 78 -8.69 -13.44 -29.75
C TYR A 78 -7.64 -14.54 -30.00
N PRO A 79 -6.37 -14.34 -29.63
CA PRO A 79 -5.38 -15.41 -29.64
C PRO A 79 -5.87 -16.57 -28.78
N LYS A 80 -5.93 -17.77 -29.38
CA LYS A 80 -6.47 -18.95 -28.71
C LYS A 80 -5.74 -19.27 -27.40
N GLU A 81 -4.42 -19.10 -27.40
CA GLU A 81 -3.56 -19.25 -26.24
C GLU A 81 -2.47 -18.15 -26.29
N ILE A 82 -2.23 -17.55 -25.14
CA ILE A 82 -1.11 -16.65 -24.87
C ILE A 82 -0.23 -17.34 -23.83
N THR A 83 1.07 -17.46 -24.10
CA THR A 83 2.03 -18.06 -23.17
C THR A 83 3.04 -17.02 -22.72
N LEU A 84 3.21 -16.93 -21.40
CA LEU A 84 4.13 -16.04 -20.72
C LEU A 84 5.33 -16.84 -20.22
N GLU A 85 6.50 -16.20 -20.16
CA GLU A 85 7.71 -16.82 -19.64
C GLU A 85 8.32 -15.95 -18.55
N TYR A 86 8.98 -16.59 -17.58
CA TYR A 86 9.58 -15.93 -16.42
C TYR A 86 11.01 -16.43 -16.21
N ASP A 87 11.86 -15.58 -15.64
CA ASP A 87 13.13 -16.02 -15.12
C ASP A 87 12.99 -16.71 -13.75
N LYS A 88 14.12 -17.20 -13.23
CA LYS A 88 14.15 -17.90 -11.92
C LYS A 88 13.78 -17.01 -10.73
N ALA A 89 13.80 -15.69 -10.89
CA ALA A 89 13.39 -14.75 -9.86
C ALA A 89 11.89 -14.38 -9.99
N GLY A 90 11.15 -15.03 -10.89
CA GLY A 90 9.73 -14.78 -11.12
C GLY A 90 9.45 -13.50 -11.90
N ARG A 91 10.44 -12.91 -12.59
CA ARG A 91 10.23 -11.72 -13.41
C ARG A 91 9.86 -12.14 -14.83
N MET A 92 8.81 -11.56 -15.39
CA MET A 92 8.33 -11.91 -16.73
C MET A 92 9.36 -11.52 -17.78
N ILE A 93 9.84 -12.50 -18.55
CA ILE A 93 10.80 -12.34 -19.66
C ILE A 93 10.14 -12.45 -21.04
N ARG A 94 8.90 -12.95 -21.11
CA ARG A 94 8.07 -12.92 -22.31
C ARG A 94 6.63 -12.56 -21.96
N ASP A 95 6.11 -11.49 -22.55
CA ASP A 95 4.80 -10.95 -22.23
C ASP A 95 3.68 -11.38 -23.20
N GLU A 96 2.47 -10.85 -23.00
CA GLU A 96 1.28 -11.22 -23.77
C GLU A 96 1.34 -10.85 -25.24
N ALA A 97 2.15 -9.84 -25.58
CA ALA A 97 2.42 -9.41 -26.95
C ALA A 97 3.58 -10.19 -27.58
N GLY A 98 4.19 -11.13 -26.85
CA GLY A 98 5.34 -11.90 -27.30
C GLY A 98 6.65 -11.13 -27.25
N ARG A 99 6.69 -9.96 -26.59
CA ARG A 99 7.90 -9.17 -26.41
C ARG A 99 8.79 -9.82 -25.35
N THR A 100 10.09 -9.69 -25.56
CA THR A 100 11.13 -10.11 -24.61
C THR A 100 11.47 -8.98 -23.65
N LEU A 101 11.50 -9.29 -22.36
CA LEU A 101 11.82 -8.37 -21.28
C LEU A 101 13.14 -8.79 -20.64
N ARG A 102 14.02 -7.82 -20.35
CA ARG A 102 15.28 -8.07 -19.63
C ARG A 102 15.39 -7.15 -18.43
N TYR A 103 15.93 -7.69 -17.35
CA TYR A 103 16.10 -6.99 -16.09
C TYR A 103 17.57 -6.85 -15.75
N ASP A 104 17.92 -5.78 -15.06
CA ASP A 104 19.27 -5.62 -14.51
C ASP A 104 19.49 -6.49 -13.26
N ALA A 105 20.70 -6.42 -12.70
CA ALA A 105 21.09 -7.19 -11.53
C ALA A 105 20.26 -6.85 -10.26
N LEU A 106 19.62 -5.68 -10.22
CA LEU A 106 18.75 -5.25 -9.14
C LEU A 106 17.28 -5.60 -9.39
N GLY A 107 16.96 -6.20 -10.55
CA GLY A 107 15.61 -6.60 -10.92
C GLY A 107 14.74 -5.51 -11.50
N ARG A 108 15.33 -4.40 -11.94
CA ARG A 108 14.62 -3.32 -12.64
C ARG A 108 14.54 -3.63 -14.12
N LEU A 109 13.42 -3.28 -14.77
CA LEU A 109 13.23 -3.54 -16.20
C LEU A 109 14.22 -2.69 -17.00
N GLN A 110 15.17 -3.33 -17.67
CA GLN A 110 16.26 -2.66 -18.40
C GLN A 110 15.96 -2.56 -19.90
N GLN A 111 15.26 -3.54 -20.46
CA GLN A 111 15.01 -3.59 -21.90
C GLN A 111 13.72 -4.33 -22.25
N VAL A 112 13.05 -3.87 -23.31
CA VAL A 112 11.92 -4.55 -23.97
C VAL A 112 12.23 -4.62 -25.47
N ASN A 113 12.17 -5.80 -26.09
CA ASN A 113 12.34 -5.97 -27.54
C ASN A 113 11.32 -6.99 -28.09
N GLY A 114 10.87 -6.88 -29.34
CA GLY A 114 10.05 -7.94 -29.96
C GLY A 114 9.33 -7.51 -31.24
N GLU A 115 8.64 -8.45 -31.89
CA GLU A 115 7.80 -8.17 -33.08
C GLU A 115 6.66 -7.20 -32.73
N GLY A 116 6.51 -6.13 -33.52
CA GLY A 116 5.38 -5.20 -33.41
C GLY A 116 5.55 -4.03 -32.43
N ALA A 117 6.66 -3.95 -31.68
CA ALA A 117 7.01 -2.77 -30.87
C ALA A 117 8.37 -2.20 -31.29
N LYS A 118 8.53 -0.88 -31.26
CA LYS A 118 9.86 -0.26 -31.26
C LYS A 118 10.56 -0.73 -30.00
N GLY A 119 11.74 -1.35 -30.10
CA GLY A 119 12.49 -1.77 -28.91
C GLY A 119 12.73 -0.61 -27.95
N GLY A 120 12.89 -0.88 -26.66
CA GLY A 120 13.10 0.14 -25.66
C GLY A 120 14.15 -0.23 -24.63
N GLN A 121 14.89 0.76 -24.16
CA GLN A 121 15.83 0.62 -23.05
C GLN A 121 15.49 1.63 -21.96
N TYR A 122 15.76 1.26 -20.72
CA TYR A 122 15.42 2.03 -19.54
C TYR A 122 16.66 2.16 -18.66
N ALA A 123 16.91 3.36 -18.14
CA ALA A 123 18.02 3.63 -17.24
C ALA A 123 17.56 4.34 -15.98
N TYR A 124 18.20 3.98 -14.88
CA TYR A 124 17.80 4.35 -13.53
C TYR A 124 18.94 5.06 -12.81
N ASP A 125 18.60 5.98 -11.92
CA ASP A 125 19.57 6.59 -11.03
C ASP A 125 19.95 5.68 -9.84
N ALA A 126 20.81 6.19 -8.95
CA ALA A 126 21.26 5.47 -7.76
C ALA A 126 20.16 5.28 -6.70
N LEU A 127 19.03 5.97 -6.82
CA LEU A 127 17.86 5.83 -5.95
C LEU A 127 16.81 4.87 -6.53
N ASN A 128 17.14 4.18 -7.64
CA ASN A 128 16.24 3.31 -8.39
C ASN A 128 15.09 4.02 -9.11
N THR A 129 15.23 5.32 -9.37
CA THR A 129 14.25 6.10 -10.13
C THR A 129 14.55 5.96 -11.63
N LEU A 130 13.54 5.68 -12.44
CA LEU A 130 13.63 5.67 -13.91
C LEU A 130 13.87 7.09 -14.41
N VAL A 131 15.07 7.37 -14.92
CA VAL A 131 15.48 8.72 -15.35
C VAL A 131 15.67 8.85 -16.85
N SER A 132 15.73 7.73 -17.60
CA SER A 132 15.88 7.79 -19.05
C SER A 132 15.20 6.60 -19.74
N GLN A 133 14.57 6.90 -20.87
CA GLN A 133 13.98 5.93 -21.80
C GLN A 133 14.55 6.15 -23.21
N VAL A 134 15.02 5.07 -23.82
CA VAL A 134 15.33 5.00 -25.24
C VAL A 134 14.18 4.27 -25.92
N VAL A 135 13.68 4.83 -27.01
CA VAL A 135 12.76 4.14 -27.92
C VAL A 135 13.51 3.97 -29.24
N GLN A 136 13.47 2.78 -29.82
CA GLN A 136 14.20 2.45 -31.03
C GLN A 136 13.82 3.41 -32.17
N ASP A 137 14.82 3.91 -32.88
CA ASP A 137 14.68 4.89 -33.97
C ASP A 137 14.00 6.21 -33.56
N GLU A 138 14.02 6.54 -32.26
CA GLU A 138 13.51 7.79 -31.69
C GLU A 138 14.57 8.45 -30.79
N PRO A 139 14.46 9.78 -30.55
CA PRO A 139 15.31 10.47 -29.59
C PRO A 139 15.19 9.90 -28.18
N ILE A 140 16.29 9.93 -27.43
CA ILE A 140 16.33 9.54 -26.02
C ILE A 140 15.51 10.54 -25.20
N TYR A 141 14.62 10.05 -24.33
CA TYR A 141 13.89 10.86 -23.38
C TYR A 141 14.56 10.80 -22.01
N ASP A 142 14.83 11.96 -21.43
CA ASP A 142 15.24 12.15 -20.04
C ASP A 142 14.00 12.55 -19.21
N LEU A 143 13.79 11.86 -18.09
CA LEU A 143 12.65 12.07 -17.20
C LEU A 143 13.10 12.88 -15.98
N TYR A 144 12.36 13.94 -15.66
CA TYR A 144 12.71 14.89 -14.60
C TYR A 144 11.72 14.82 -13.46
N TYR A 145 12.26 14.66 -12.26
CA TYR A 145 11.49 14.52 -11.04
C TYR A 145 11.75 15.70 -10.10
N ARG A 146 10.72 16.06 -9.35
CA ARG A 146 10.84 16.92 -8.17
C ARG A 146 10.39 16.08 -7.00
N ALA A 147 11.33 15.69 -6.13
CA ALA A 147 11.03 14.66 -5.14
C ALA A 147 10.61 13.37 -5.89
N ASP A 148 9.47 12.76 -5.55
CA ASP A 148 8.98 11.55 -6.20
C ASP A 148 7.97 11.87 -7.33
N ASP A 149 7.69 13.15 -7.59
CA ASP A 149 6.76 13.56 -8.64
C ASP A 149 7.47 13.74 -9.97
N LEU A 150 7.03 12.99 -11.00
CA LEU A 150 7.42 13.26 -12.38
C LEU A 150 6.86 14.65 -12.80
N VAL A 151 7.74 15.59 -13.11
CA VAL A 151 7.39 16.98 -13.46
C VAL A 151 7.61 17.33 -14.93
N GLY A 152 8.29 16.47 -15.68
CA GLY A 152 8.46 16.64 -17.11
C GLY A 152 9.39 15.62 -17.75
N GLU A 153 9.49 15.70 -19.07
CA GLU A 153 10.42 14.92 -19.87
C GLU A 153 11.03 15.79 -20.97
N ALA A 154 12.24 15.46 -21.41
CA ALA A 154 12.90 16.17 -22.49
C ALA A 154 13.60 15.18 -23.43
N ARG A 155 13.55 15.46 -24.73
CA ARG A 155 14.44 14.78 -25.67
C ARG A 155 15.87 15.29 -25.45
N ARG A 156 16.82 14.35 -25.33
CA ARG A 156 18.23 14.65 -25.02
C ARG A 156 18.92 15.48 -26.10
N ASP A 157 18.44 15.42 -27.34
CA ASP A 157 18.89 16.26 -28.46
C ASP A 157 18.40 17.72 -28.35
N GLY A 158 17.57 18.05 -27.36
CA GLY A 158 17.00 19.38 -27.14
C GLY A 158 15.85 19.72 -28.09
N SER A 159 15.38 18.79 -28.91
CA SER A 159 14.33 19.04 -29.92
C SER A 159 12.94 19.25 -29.32
N SER A 160 12.65 18.65 -28.16
CA SER A 160 11.37 18.78 -27.46
C SER A 160 11.53 18.72 -25.95
N GLN A 161 10.72 19.49 -25.23
CA GLN A 161 10.62 19.46 -23.77
C GLN A 161 9.16 19.58 -23.35
N THR A 162 8.69 18.67 -22.51
CA THR A 162 7.33 18.67 -21.95
C THR A 162 7.40 18.84 -20.44
N ARG A 163 6.59 19.77 -19.91
CA ARG A 163 6.44 20.01 -18.48
C ARG A 163 5.01 19.74 -18.06
N TYR A 164 4.85 19.02 -16.96
CA TYR A 164 3.56 18.76 -16.34
C TYR A 164 3.25 19.80 -15.27
N VAL A 165 2.02 20.30 -15.27
CA VAL A 165 1.48 21.20 -14.26
C VAL A 165 0.51 20.39 -13.42
N LYS A 166 0.87 20.15 -12.16
CA LYS A 166 0.05 19.38 -11.22
C LYS A 166 -0.49 20.29 -10.11
N SER A 167 -1.73 20.06 -9.70
CA SER A 167 -2.36 20.64 -8.51
C SER A 167 -2.96 19.51 -7.70
N ASP A 168 -2.65 19.45 -6.40
CA ASP A 168 -3.14 18.41 -5.48
C ASP A 168 -2.96 16.98 -6.05
N GLY A 169 -1.77 16.68 -6.58
CA GLY A 169 -1.42 15.39 -7.17
C GLY A 169 -1.96 15.14 -8.59
N CYS A 170 -3.02 15.84 -9.00
CA CYS A 170 -3.64 15.69 -10.31
C CYS A 170 -2.98 16.57 -11.37
N CYS A 171 -2.81 16.05 -12.59
CA CYS A 171 -2.36 16.84 -13.72
C CYS A 171 -3.49 17.78 -14.18
N VAL A 172 -3.24 19.08 -14.17
CA VAL A 172 -4.17 20.12 -14.64
C VAL A 172 -3.78 20.69 -16.01
N GLY A 173 -2.55 20.39 -16.46
CA GLY A 173 -2.13 20.69 -17.82
C GLY A 173 -0.70 20.27 -18.12
N GLN A 174 -0.31 20.43 -19.37
CA GLN A 174 1.05 20.21 -19.84
C GLN A 174 1.45 21.29 -20.83
N CYS A 175 2.75 21.61 -20.86
CA CYS A 175 3.33 22.54 -21.83
C CYS A 175 4.45 21.83 -22.57
N THR A 176 4.38 21.76 -23.89
CA THR A 176 5.44 21.19 -24.74
C THR A 176 6.06 22.28 -25.59
N LYS A 177 7.37 22.44 -25.46
CA LYS A 177 8.19 23.28 -26.33
C LYS A 177 8.86 22.40 -27.37
N GLN A 178 8.66 22.70 -28.65
CA GLN A 178 9.32 22.03 -29.77
C GLN A 178 9.90 23.09 -30.73
N GLY A 179 11.23 23.23 -30.75
CA GLY A 179 11.90 24.32 -31.44
C GLY A 179 11.44 25.70 -30.92
N SER A 180 10.89 26.53 -31.81
CA SER A 180 10.29 27.84 -31.48
C SER A 180 8.81 27.77 -31.10
N SER A 181 8.15 26.63 -31.31
CA SER A 181 6.75 26.44 -30.94
C SER A 181 6.61 26.08 -29.47
N ASN A 182 5.57 26.60 -28.83
CA ASN A 182 5.18 26.25 -27.47
C ASN A 182 3.67 25.99 -27.45
N THR A 183 3.29 24.76 -27.15
CA THR A 183 1.90 24.35 -27.08
C THR A 183 1.54 24.00 -25.65
N SER A 184 0.36 24.43 -25.20
CA SER A 184 -0.16 24.13 -23.87
C SER A 184 -1.51 23.43 -23.97
N TRP A 185 -1.66 22.37 -23.20
CA TRP A 185 -2.90 21.62 -23.08
C TRP A 185 -3.39 21.66 -21.64
N LEU A 186 -4.69 21.86 -21.47
CA LEU A 186 -5.36 21.64 -20.19
C LEU A 186 -5.84 20.20 -20.13
N THR A 187 -5.76 19.61 -18.94
CA THR A 187 -6.22 18.25 -18.68
C THR A 187 -7.36 18.26 -17.68
N THR A 188 -8.38 17.46 -17.93
CA THR A 188 -9.34 17.07 -16.90
C THR A 188 -8.95 15.72 -16.33
N THR A 189 -9.15 15.52 -15.03
CA THR A 189 -8.79 14.28 -14.34
C THR A 189 -9.94 13.76 -13.48
N ASN A 190 -9.96 12.46 -13.21
CA ASN A 190 -10.80 11.91 -12.16
C ASN A 190 -10.15 12.11 -10.77
N GLN A 191 -10.85 11.68 -9.71
CA GLN A 191 -10.34 11.77 -8.34
C GLN A 191 -8.96 11.10 -8.18
N GLN A 192 -8.70 9.99 -8.85
CA GLN A 192 -7.44 9.24 -8.79
C GLN A 192 -6.32 9.83 -9.66
N GLY A 193 -6.57 10.94 -10.36
CA GLY A 193 -5.59 11.59 -11.23
C GLY A 193 -5.49 11.03 -12.65
N SER A 194 -6.33 10.05 -13.02
CA SER A 194 -6.41 9.59 -14.42
C SER A 194 -6.85 10.73 -15.32
N VAL A 195 -6.10 11.01 -16.38
CA VAL A 195 -6.42 12.07 -17.37
C VAL A 195 -7.62 11.63 -18.20
N LEU A 196 -8.76 12.32 -18.11
CA LEU A 196 -10.00 11.96 -18.81
C LEU A 196 -10.18 12.71 -20.13
N SER A 197 -9.66 13.93 -20.24
CA SER A 197 -9.65 14.66 -21.51
C SER A 197 -8.51 15.67 -21.57
N VAL A 198 -8.13 16.04 -22.79
CA VAL A 198 -7.07 17.01 -23.11
C VAL A 198 -7.61 18.05 -24.07
N SER A 199 -7.37 19.33 -23.82
CA SER A 199 -7.82 20.42 -24.70
C SER A 199 -6.71 21.43 -24.97
N GLU A 200 -6.57 21.85 -26.24
CA GLU A 200 -5.61 22.86 -26.69
C GLU A 200 -6.34 24.13 -27.14
N GLY A 201 -6.13 25.25 -26.45
CA GLY A 201 -6.73 26.54 -26.83
C GLY A 201 -8.25 26.44 -27.01
N ASN A 202 -8.74 26.72 -28.22
CA ASN A 202 -10.16 26.68 -28.56
C ASN A 202 -10.57 25.40 -29.33
N HIS A 203 -9.68 24.41 -29.44
CA HIS A 203 -10.03 23.13 -30.08
C HIS A 203 -10.94 22.29 -29.18
N ALA A 204 -11.74 21.42 -29.82
CA ALA A 204 -12.58 20.48 -29.09
C ALA A 204 -11.71 19.56 -28.20
N PRO A 205 -12.14 19.25 -26.97
CA PRO A 205 -11.43 18.32 -26.11
C PRO A 205 -11.32 16.93 -26.76
N GLN A 206 -10.17 16.28 -26.56
CA GLN A 206 -9.94 14.90 -26.90
C GLN A 206 -10.13 14.04 -25.65
N ASP A 207 -11.01 13.03 -25.73
CA ASP A 207 -11.31 12.16 -24.60
C ASP A 207 -10.33 10.97 -24.49
N CYS A 208 -9.94 10.69 -23.26
CA CYS A 208 -9.13 9.55 -22.86
C CYS A 208 -10.03 8.52 -22.14
N ILE A 209 -10.26 7.37 -22.78
CA ILE A 209 -11.17 6.34 -22.28
C ILE A 209 -10.35 5.13 -21.82
N TYR A 210 -10.60 4.67 -20.60
CA TYR A 210 -9.88 3.56 -19.96
C TYR A 210 -10.81 2.39 -19.62
N THR A 211 -10.30 1.17 -19.71
CA THR A 211 -10.88 0.02 -19.01
C THR A 211 -10.72 0.20 -17.49
N PRO A 212 -11.46 -0.56 -16.66
CA PRO A 212 -11.32 -0.49 -15.20
C PRO A 212 -9.87 -0.65 -14.70
N TYR A 213 -9.06 -1.43 -15.41
CA TYR A 213 -7.66 -1.69 -15.07
C TYR A 213 -6.68 -0.76 -15.80
N GLY A 214 -7.14 0.31 -16.43
CA GLY A 214 -6.29 1.37 -16.96
C GLY A 214 -5.75 1.13 -18.39
N TYR A 215 -6.24 0.10 -19.09
CA TYR A 215 -5.93 -0.05 -20.51
C TYR A 215 -6.65 1.02 -21.31
N ARG A 216 -5.93 1.68 -22.21
CA ARG A 216 -6.50 2.56 -23.23
C ARG A 216 -5.91 2.20 -24.58
N THR A 217 -6.69 2.33 -25.65
CA THR A 217 -6.15 2.22 -27.01
C THR A 217 -5.14 3.35 -27.23
N PRO A 218 -3.89 3.04 -27.62
CA PRO A 218 -2.93 4.08 -27.99
C PRO A 218 -3.49 4.89 -29.16
N GLN A 219 -3.82 6.15 -28.91
CA GLN A 219 -4.26 7.08 -29.93
C GLN A 219 -3.01 7.80 -30.48
N THR A 220 -2.86 7.84 -31.80
CA THR A 220 -1.70 8.44 -32.47
C THR A 220 -1.58 9.95 -32.28
N GLU A 221 -2.65 10.61 -31.80
CA GLU A 221 -2.75 12.07 -31.74
C GLU A 221 -3.01 12.63 -30.34
N THR A 222 -3.12 11.81 -29.28
CA THR A 222 -3.33 12.36 -27.94
C THR A 222 -2.02 12.93 -27.42
N PRO A 223 -1.95 14.24 -27.15
CA PRO A 223 -0.70 14.88 -26.74
C PRO A 223 -0.33 14.55 -25.29
N SER A 224 -1.25 13.99 -24.50
CA SER A 224 -1.02 13.76 -23.07
C SER A 224 -0.20 12.52 -22.78
N VAL A 225 0.97 12.76 -22.20
CA VAL A 225 1.94 11.72 -21.79
C VAL A 225 1.49 10.99 -20.51
N LEU A 226 0.78 11.70 -19.62
CA LEU A 226 0.21 11.12 -18.41
C LEU A 226 -1.15 10.50 -18.74
N GLY A 227 -1.40 9.31 -18.21
CA GLY A 227 -2.57 8.50 -18.50
C GLY A 227 -3.32 8.08 -17.25
N PHE A 228 -3.48 6.77 -17.08
CA PHE A 228 -4.16 6.17 -15.94
C PHE A 228 -3.46 6.55 -14.63
N ASN A 229 -4.24 6.98 -13.64
CA ASN A 229 -3.80 7.43 -12.31
C ASN A 229 -2.68 8.48 -12.31
N GLY A 230 -2.61 9.29 -13.37
CA GLY A 230 -1.57 10.31 -13.51
C GLY A 230 -0.18 9.75 -13.85
N GLU A 231 -0.11 8.47 -14.17
CA GLU A 231 1.12 7.74 -14.50
C GLU A 231 1.46 7.86 -15.98
N ARG A 232 2.76 7.86 -16.27
CA ARG A 232 3.26 7.91 -17.64
C ARG A 232 3.03 6.57 -18.33
N LEU A 233 2.29 6.59 -19.44
CA LEU A 233 2.14 5.40 -20.29
C LEU A 233 3.44 5.16 -21.06
N ASP A 234 4.00 3.98 -20.93
CA ASP A 234 5.20 3.58 -21.66
C ASP A 234 4.89 3.39 -23.16
N PRO A 235 5.47 4.19 -24.07
CA PRO A 235 5.22 4.06 -25.51
C PRO A 235 5.79 2.78 -26.14
N VAL A 236 6.67 2.05 -25.44
CA VAL A 236 7.29 0.81 -25.93
C VAL A 236 6.43 -0.39 -25.55
N SER A 237 6.05 -0.47 -24.29
CA SER A 237 5.41 -1.66 -23.72
C SER A 237 3.91 -1.49 -23.45
N SER A 238 3.37 -0.28 -23.56
CA SER A 238 1.99 0.05 -23.15
C SER A 238 1.69 -0.31 -21.68
N THR A 239 2.73 -0.28 -20.83
CA THR A 239 2.65 -0.49 -19.38
C THR A 239 2.82 0.83 -18.62
N TYR A 240 2.59 0.82 -17.30
CA TYR A 240 2.87 1.95 -16.41
C TYR A 240 4.02 1.58 -15.45
N HIS A 241 5.04 2.43 -15.36
CA HIS A 241 6.22 2.21 -14.51
C HIS A 241 6.00 2.78 -13.09
N LEU A 242 5.21 2.08 -12.29
CA LEU A 242 4.81 2.53 -10.94
C LEU A 242 5.99 2.55 -9.97
N GLY A 243 5.90 3.43 -8.96
CA GLY A 243 7.03 3.70 -8.06
C GLY A 243 8.23 4.31 -8.76
N ASN A 244 7.98 5.15 -9.77
CA ASN A 244 8.99 5.76 -10.63
C ASN A 244 9.94 4.71 -11.24
N GLY A 245 9.40 3.59 -11.74
CA GLY A 245 10.20 2.52 -12.35
C GLY A 245 10.54 1.35 -11.44
N TYR A 246 9.97 1.28 -10.23
CA TYR A 246 10.12 0.11 -9.37
C TYR A 246 9.53 -1.14 -10.04
N ARG A 247 8.28 -1.07 -10.54
CA ARG A 247 7.62 -2.19 -11.25
C ARG A 247 6.81 -1.71 -12.44
N ALA A 248 6.85 -2.49 -13.52
CA ALA A 248 5.97 -2.30 -14.67
C ALA A 248 4.61 -2.97 -14.41
N TYR A 249 3.57 -2.16 -14.29
CA TYR A 249 2.17 -2.58 -14.25
C TYR A 249 1.62 -2.75 -15.66
N ASN A 250 1.16 -3.96 -15.97
CA ASN A 250 0.59 -4.30 -17.27
C ASN A 250 -0.95 -4.24 -17.20
N PRO A 251 -1.60 -3.24 -17.82
CA PRO A 251 -3.05 -3.09 -17.77
C PRO A 251 -3.81 -4.13 -18.62
N ILE A 252 -3.13 -4.82 -19.55
CA ILE A 252 -3.72 -5.89 -20.36
C ILE A 252 -3.84 -7.17 -19.52
N LEU A 253 -2.76 -7.53 -18.84
CA LEU A 253 -2.74 -8.67 -17.91
C LEU A 253 -3.31 -8.34 -16.53
N MET A 254 -3.58 -7.05 -16.28
CA MET A 254 -4.17 -6.51 -15.04
C MET A 254 -3.33 -6.85 -13.80
N ARG A 255 -2.00 -6.87 -13.96
CA ARG A 255 -1.04 -7.31 -12.94
C ARG A 255 0.36 -6.73 -13.18
N PHE A 256 1.25 -6.85 -12.20
CA PHE A 256 2.66 -6.49 -12.36
C PHE A 256 3.45 -7.56 -13.13
N ASN A 257 4.47 -7.14 -13.88
CA ASN A 257 5.36 -8.04 -14.62
C ASN A 257 6.43 -8.70 -13.74
N CYS A 258 6.64 -8.20 -12.52
CA CYS A 258 7.60 -8.73 -11.57
C CYS A 258 7.03 -8.77 -10.14
N PRO A 259 7.52 -9.70 -9.30
CA PRO A 259 7.06 -9.85 -7.94
C PRO A 259 7.47 -8.66 -7.08
N ASP A 260 6.61 -8.28 -6.15
CA ASP A 260 6.90 -7.29 -5.11
C ASP A 260 7.91 -7.84 -4.10
N SER A 261 8.95 -7.06 -3.79
CA SER A 261 9.92 -7.39 -2.75
C SER A 261 9.38 -7.23 -1.33
N TRP A 262 8.21 -6.60 -1.15
CA TRP A 262 7.49 -6.52 0.13
C TRP A 262 6.45 -7.63 0.29
N SER A 263 6.27 -8.50 -0.70
CA SER A 263 5.44 -9.70 -0.58
C SER A 263 6.28 -10.89 -0.07
N PRO A 264 5.67 -11.90 0.58
CA PRO A 264 4.25 -12.00 0.92
C PRO A 264 3.87 -11.38 2.28
N PHE A 265 4.84 -10.89 3.06
CA PHE A 265 4.68 -10.59 4.49
C PHE A 265 4.68 -9.10 4.86
N GLY A 266 4.91 -8.21 3.89
CA GLY A 266 4.86 -6.75 4.05
C GLY A 266 3.65 -6.14 3.35
N ALA A 267 3.74 -4.85 3.00
CA ALA A 267 2.60 -4.11 2.43
C ALA A 267 2.14 -4.61 1.04
N GLY A 268 2.99 -5.39 0.35
CA GLY A 268 2.66 -6.03 -0.92
C GLY A 268 1.64 -7.17 -0.82
N GLY A 269 1.35 -7.65 0.40
CA GLY A 269 0.39 -8.73 0.64
C GLY A 269 0.83 -10.08 0.07
N ILE A 270 -0.07 -11.07 0.10
CA ILE A 270 0.29 -12.46 -0.22
C ILE A 270 0.60 -12.66 -1.71
N ASN A 271 -0.03 -11.89 -2.59
CA ASN A 271 0.13 -12.02 -4.03
C ASN A 271 1.13 -10.99 -4.57
N PRO A 272 2.37 -11.39 -4.90
CA PRO A 272 3.42 -10.46 -5.30
C PRO A 272 3.16 -9.76 -6.63
N TYR A 273 2.16 -10.18 -7.42
CA TYR A 273 1.86 -9.62 -8.73
C TYR A 273 0.54 -8.83 -8.77
N ALA A 274 -0.27 -8.88 -7.72
CA ALA A 274 -1.59 -8.27 -7.73
C ALA A 274 -1.51 -6.74 -7.81
N TYR A 275 -2.40 -6.14 -8.60
CA TYR A 275 -2.59 -4.70 -8.66
C TYR A 275 -3.84 -4.30 -7.87
N CYS A 276 -3.70 -3.33 -6.97
CA CYS A 276 -4.79 -2.79 -6.14
C CYS A 276 -5.60 -3.86 -5.39
N ASP A 277 -5.03 -5.06 -5.20
CA ASP A 277 -5.71 -6.22 -4.64
C ASP A 277 -7.08 -6.49 -5.32
N GLY A 278 -7.14 -6.30 -6.64
CA GLY A 278 -8.35 -6.55 -7.42
C GLY A 278 -9.39 -5.42 -7.43
N ASP A 279 -9.12 -4.25 -6.83
CA ASP A 279 -10.00 -3.07 -6.90
C ASP A 279 -9.29 -1.83 -7.48
N PRO A 280 -9.09 -1.78 -8.81
CA PRO A 280 -8.44 -0.65 -9.47
C PRO A 280 -9.34 0.60 -9.56
N ILE A 281 -10.61 0.51 -9.15
CA ILE A 281 -11.57 1.61 -9.24
C ILE A 281 -11.54 2.48 -7.98
N ASN A 282 -11.34 1.88 -6.81
CA ASN A 282 -11.30 2.64 -5.55
C ASN A 282 -9.89 2.76 -4.97
N ARG A 283 -8.89 2.10 -5.57
CA ARG A 283 -7.51 2.08 -5.06
C ARG A 283 -6.52 2.45 -6.15
N VAL A 284 -5.43 3.08 -5.72
CA VAL A 284 -4.27 3.44 -6.54
C VAL A 284 -3.03 2.89 -5.85
N ASP A 285 -2.06 2.41 -6.63
CA ASP A 285 -0.74 2.02 -6.14
C ASP A 285 0.32 3.02 -6.65
N PRO A 286 0.67 4.07 -5.89
CA PRO A 286 1.61 5.10 -6.36
C PRO A 286 3.07 4.64 -6.37
N ASN A 287 3.43 3.70 -5.49
CA ASN A 287 4.82 3.27 -5.29
C ASN A 287 5.12 1.88 -5.88
N GLY A 288 4.10 1.23 -6.42
CA GLY A 288 4.21 -0.14 -6.91
C GLY A 288 4.44 -1.14 -5.79
N HIS A 289 4.04 -0.91 -4.54
CA HIS A 289 4.16 -1.86 -3.42
C HIS A 289 2.83 -2.11 -2.69
N LEU A 290 1.76 -1.39 -3.02
CA LEU A 290 0.56 -1.37 -2.20
C LEU A 290 -0.44 -2.43 -2.66
N SER A 291 -0.57 -3.49 -1.86
CA SER A 291 -1.80 -4.27 -1.79
C SER A 291 -2.52 -3.88 -0.49
N TRP A 292 -3.68 -3.22 -0.61
CA TRP A 292 -4.44 -2.71 0.54
C TRP A 292 -4.81 -3.80 1.58
N GLN A 293 -4.76 -5.09 1.21
CA GLN A 293 -4.97 -6.21 2.14
C GLN A 293 -3.92 -6.31 3.25
N ALA A 294 -2.75 -5.68 3.13
CA ALA A 294 -1.76 -5.67 4.21
C ALA A 294 -2.14 -4.74 5.39
N GLU A 295 -2.97 -3.71 5.16
CA GLU A 295 -3.40 -2.77 6.21
C GLU A 295 -4.47 -3.38 7.15
N LEU A 296 -5.15 -4.47 6.74
CA LEU A 296 -6.07 -5.23 7.62
C LEU A 296 -5.61 -6.66 7.91
N GLY A 297 -4.73 -7.24 7.07
CA GLY A 297 -4.40 -8.66 7.09
C GLY A 297 -3.17 -9.05 7.92
N ILE A 298 -2.19 -8.16 8.12
CA ILE A 298 -0.98 -8.51 8.91
C ILE A 298 -1.35 -8.70 10.40
N GLY A 299 -2.37 -7.98 10.88
CA GLY A 299 -2.93 -8.18 12.21
C GLY A 299 -3.67 -9.51 12.38
N LEU A 300 -4.41 -9.97 11.37
CA LEU A 300 -5.22 -11.20 11.48
C LEU A 300 -4.50 -12.47 11.04
N GLY A 301 -3.47 -12.40 10.18
CA GLY A 301 -2.68 -13.57 9.78
C GLY A 301 -1.80 -14.10 10.91
N VAL A 302 -1.14 -13.19 11.64
CA VAL A 302 -0.35 -13.55 12.83
C VAL A 302 -1.27 -13.91 14.00
N VAL A 303 -2.37 -13.18 14.20
CA VAL A 303 -3.34 -13.51 15.26
C VAL A 303 -4.13 -14.78 14.96
N GLY A 304 -4.46 -15.10 13.71
CA GLY A 304 -5.12 -16.34 13.32
C GLY A 304 -4.22 -17.56 13.47
N LEU A 305 -2.92 -17.43 13.15
CA LEU A 305 -1.92 -18.47 13.37
C LEU A 305 -1.63 -18.67 14.87
N VAL A 306 -1.61 -17.59 15.66
CA VAL A 306 -1.45 -17.63 17.12
C VAL A 306 -2.72 -18.17 17.80
N LEU A 307 -3.92 -17.77 17.37
CA LEU A 307 -5.19 -18.26 17.92
C LEU A 307 -5.47 -19.73 17.56
N ALA A 308 -5.05 -20.21 16.39
CA ALA A 308 -5.13 -21.63 16.06
C ALA A 308 -4.22 -22.49 16.97
N VAL A 309 -3.11 -21.92 17.44
CA VAL A 309 -2.22 -22.56 18.44
C VAL A 309 -2.80 -22.46 19.86
N PHE A 310 -3.58 -21.43 20.19
CA PHE A 310 -4.18 -21.25 21.52
C PHE A 310 -5.59 -21.84 21.70
N THR A 311 -6.27 -22.28 20.63
CA THR A 311 -7.64 -22.86 20.72
C THR A 311 -7.71 -24.37 20.49
N ALA A 312 -6.59 -25.04 20.17
CA ALA A 312 -6.52 -26.50 20.14
C ALA A 312 -6.33 -27.09 21.56
N GLY A 313 -7.20 -26.71 22.49
CA GLY A 313 -7.11 -27.12 23.88
C GLY A 313 -8.33 -26.74 24.71
N THR A 314 -9.49 -27.27 24.33
CA THR A 314 -10.80 -27.30 25.04
C THR A 314 -11.82 -26.18 24.78
N SER A 315 -13.00 -26.60 24.29
CA SER A 315 -14.32 -25.92 24.18
C SER A 315 -14.43 -24.77 23.14
N ILE A 316 -15.39 -24.72 22.21
CA ILE A 316 -16.76 -25.24 22.14
C ILE A 316 -17.17 -25.43 20.67
N ALA A 317 -17.94 -26.49 20.42
CA ALA A 317 -18.68 -26.70 19.18
C ALA A 317 -19.78 -25.65 19.01
N ALA A 318 -19.84 -24.98 17.86
CA ALA A 318 -21.08 -24.57 17.21
C ALA A 318 -20.79 -24.11 15.78
N ALA A 319 -20.95 -25.03 14.83
CA ALA A 319 -21.30 -24.66 13.47
C ALA A 319 -22.81 -24.34 13.45
N GLY A 320 -23.20 -23.19 12.89
CA GLY A 320 -24.55 -22.97 12.36
C GLY A 320 -25.34 -21.79 12.93
N ALA A 321 -25.81 -20.97 11.99
CA ALA A 321 -27.02 -20.13 12.00
C ALA A 321 -26.92 -18.64 12.43
N ILE A 322 -27.12 -17.80 11.40
CA ILE A 322 -27.92 -16.56 11.32
C ILE A 322 -27.28 -15.25 11.79
N SER A 323 -27.15 -14.34 10.82
CA SER A 323 -27.04 -12.90 10.96
C SER A 323 -28.08 -12.33 11.94
N ALA A 324 -27.65 -11.66 13.01
CA ALA A 324 -28.42 -10.59 13.66
C ALA A 324 -27.57 -9.80 14.66
N ALA A 325 -27.83 -8.48 14.66
CA ALA A 325 -27.61 -7.52 15.74
C ALA A 325 -26.16 -7.06 16.06
N ILE A 326 -25.92 -5.85 15.57
CA ILE A 326 -25.15 -4.76 16.19
C ILE A 326 -25.14 -4.85 17.73
N GLU A 327 -23.97 -4.77 18.37
CA GLU A 327 -23.71 -3.83 19.48
C GLU A 327 -22.27 -3.91 20.03
N SER A 328 -21.57 -2.78 19.90
CA SER A 328 -20.57 -2.19 20.80
C SER A 328 -19.67 -3.05 21.71
N ALA A 329 -18.38 -2.74 21.60
CA ALA A 329 -17.41 -2.51 22.69
C ALA A 329 -16.55 -3.68 23.19
N SER A 330 -15.25 -3.54 22.91
CA SER A 330 -14.12 -3.62 23.85
C SER A 330 -14.13 -4.71 24.93
N ALA A 331 -13.21 -5.67 24.81
CA ALA A 331 -12.50 -6.23 25.97
C ALA A 331 -11.17 -6.86 25.53
N ILE A 332 -10.08 -6.10 25.65
CA ILE A 332 -8.73 -6.66 25.75
C ILE A 332 -8.62 -7.30 27.14
N SER A 333 -8.06 -8.51 27.22
CA SER A 333 -7.08 -8.87 28.26
C SER A 333 -6.53 -10.28 28.01
N LEU A 334 -5.26 -10.38 27.63
CA LEU A 334 -4.38 -11.41 28.18
C LEU A 334 -2.93 -10.91 28.18
N VAL A 335 -2.39 -10.92 29.40
CA VAL A 335 -1.08 -10.45 29.83
C VAL A 335 0.03 -11.33 29.25
N VAL A 336 1.12 -10.68 28.82
CA VAL A 336 2.37 -11.27 28.30
C VAL A 336 3.00 -12.26 29.29
N GLY A 337 3.52 -13.37 28.78
CA GLY A 337 4.42 -14.27 29.49
C GLY A 337 5.41 -15.00 28.57
N THR A 338 6.64 -14.49 28.54
CA THR A 338 7.94 -15.19 28.36
C THR A 338 8.34 -15.82 27.01
N LEU A 339 9.32 -15.16 26.36
CA LEU A 339 10.57 -15.67 25.76
C LEU A 339 10.71 -17.18 25.44
N GLY A 340 10.84 -17.47 24.14
CA GLY A 340 11.94 -18.25 23.56
C GLY A 340 11.89 -19.78 23.61
N VAL A 341 11.39 -20.43 22.55
CA VAL A 341 11.90 -21.71 22.03
C VAL A 341 11.75 -21.74 20.51
N ALA A 342 12.85 -22.05 19.83
CA ALA A 342 12.94 -22.27 18.40
C ALA A 342 12.25 -23.57 17.97
N ALA A 343 11.70 -23.57 16.76
CA ALA A 343 11.41 -24.71 15.88
C ALA A 343 11.06 -26.07 16.55
N ASP A 344 9.76 -26.38 16.68
CA ASP A 344 9.23 -27.77 16.68
C ASP A 344 7.68 -27.82 16.76
N VAL A 345 6.96 -27.17 15.82
CA VAL A 345 5.47 -27.26 15.79
C VAL A 345 4.88 -27.59 14.40
N ALA A 346 5.71 -27.74 13.36
CA ALA A 346 5.19 -28.06 12.02
C ALA A 346 4.77 -29.54 11.82
N SER A 347 5.11 -30.45 12.74
CA SER A 347 4.87 -31.90 12.57
C SER A 347 3.55 -32.40 13.16
N ILE A 348 2.87 -31.63 14.02
CA ILE A 348 1.68 -32.11 14.75
C ILE A 348 0.37 -31.82 13.99
N ALA A 349 0.38 -30.95 12.98
CA ALA A 349 -0.84 -30.55 12.26
C ALA A 349 -1.18 -31.44 11.04
N SER A 350 -0.22 -32.17 10.45
CA SER A 350 -0.49 -32.93 9.22
C SER A 350 -1.33 -34.18 9.45
N GLY A 351 -1.18 -34.84 10.60
CA GLY A 351 -1.91 -36.09 10.91
C GLY A 351 -3.37 -35.89 11.32
N ALA A 352 -3.74 -34.70 11.81
CA ALA A 352 -5.11 -34.42 12.25
C ALA A 352 -6.04 -33.95 11.11
N LEU A 353 -5.47 -33.54 9.97
CA LEU A 353 -6.22 -33.04 8.81
C LEU A 353 -6.39 -34.08 7.68
N GLU A 354 -5.66 -35.19 7.73
CA GLU A 354 -5.71 -36.26 6.72
C GLU A 354 -7.10 -36.90 6.61
N ASP A 355 -7.83 -37.00 7.73
CA ASP A 355 -9.17 -37.60 7.80
C ASP A 355 -10.31 -36.63 7.44
N ALA A 356 -10.07 -35.32 7.41
CA ALA A 356 -11.13 -34.31 7.28
C ALA A 356 -11.28 -33.75 5.85
N ASN A 357 -10.18 -33.58 5.10
CA ASN A 357 -10.24 -33.06 3.72
C ASN A 357 -8.94 -33.32 2.91
N PRO A 358 -8.93 -34.31 2.00
CA PRO A 358 -7.75 -34.67 1.21
C PRO A 358 -7.22 -33.54 0.30
N GLN A 359 -8.06 -32.58 -0.10
CA GLN A 359 -7.64 -31.48 -0.98
C GLN A 359 -6.94 -30.34 -0.24
N ALA A 360 -7.17 -30.17 1.07
CA ALA A 360 -6.48 -29.18 1.90
C ALA A 360 -5.06 -29.64 2.31
N SER A 361 -4.85 -30.97 2.40
CA SER A 361 -3.55 -31.59 2.70
C SER A 361 -2.50 -31.31 1.62
N ALA A 362 -2.89 -31.27 0.34
CA ALA A 362 -1.98 -30.99 -0.77
C ALA A 362 -1.45 -29.54 -0.79
N THR A 363 -2.25 -28.57 -0.33
CA THR A 363 -1.86 -27.16 -0.26
C THR A 363 -0.94 -26.86 0.92
N LEU A 364 -1.09 -27.57 2.05
CA LEU A 364 -0.21 -27.43 3.21
C LEU A 364 1.09 -28.22 3.08
N GLY A 365 1.16 -29.23 2.20
CA GLY A 365 2.38 -29.97 1.89
C GLY A 365 3.53 -29.10 1.36
N TRP A 366 3.22 -28.05 0.58
CA TRP A 366 4.24 -27.21 -0.07
C TRP A 366 4.97 -26.26 0.89
N ILE A 367 4.34 -25.84 2.00
CA ILE A 367 4.99 -25.00 3.01
C ILE A 367 6.06 -25.81 3.78
N SER A 368 5.90 -27.13 3.88
CA SER A 368 6.88 -28.02 4.54
C SER A 368 8.09 -28.41 3.68
N LEU A 369 8.02 -28.21 2.34
CA LEU A 369 9.05 -28.63 1.39
C LEU A 369 10.12 -27.56 1.10
N GLY A 370 9.92 -26.32 1.55
CA GLY A 370 10.79 -25.18 1.22
C GLY A 370 11.99 -24.95 2.16
N LEU A 371 12.12 -25.69 3.27
CA LEU A 371 13.17 -25.45 4.28
C LEU A 371 13.90 -26.74 4.71
N GLY A 372 14.24 -27.61 3.77
CA GLY A 372 15.03 -28.81 4.06
C GLY A 372 15.93 -29.23 2.90
N GLY A 373 17.16 -28.75 2.88
CA GLY A 373 18.28 -29.49 2.26
C GLY A 373 19.25 -29.89 3.37
N PRO A 374 19.99 -31.02 3.30
CA PRO A 374 20.06 -32.07 2.27
C PRO A 374 19.72 -33.48 2.83
N GLY A 375 18.86 -34.25 2.15
CA GLY A 375 18.56 -35.61 2.58
C GLY A 375 17.42 -36.29 1.80
N ALA A 376 17.50 -36.31 0.47
CA ALA A 376 16.71 -37.26 -0.30
C ALA A 376 17.23 -38.68 0.00
N VAL A 377 16.37 -39.51 0.60
CA VAL A 377 16.29 -41.00 0.60
C VAL A 377 15.82 -41.47 1.98
N SER A 378 14.50 -41.61 2.17
CA SER A 378 13.84 -42.55 3.12
C SER A 378 12.32 -42.34 3.28
N GLY A 379 11.63 -41.73 2.32
CA GLY A 379 10.18 -41.42 2.39
C GLY A 379 9.21 -42.60 2.22
N LEU A 380 9.62 -43.86 2.40
CA LEU A 380 8.75 -45.02 2.11
C LEU A 380 8.63 -46.07 3.23
N ALA A 381 9.21 -45.85 4.42
CA ALA A 381 9.21 -46.88 5.49
C ALA A 381 8.53 -46.46 6.82
N THR A 382 8.15 -45.19 6.99
CA THR A 382 7.67 -44.66 8.28
C THR A 382 6.15 -44.76 8.46
N ALA A 383 5.41 -45.12 7.41
CA ALA A 383 3.96 -45.32 7.47
C ALA A 383 3.52 -46.58 8.25
N ALA A 384 4.44 -47.48 8.62
CA ALA A 384 4.08 -48.80 9.17
C ALA A 384 4.33 -49.00 10.68
N ARG A 385 4.82 -48.00 11.45
CA ARG A 385 5.25 -48.23 12.86
C ARG A 385 4.70 -47.28 13.94
N ALA A 386 3.92 -46.25 13.60
CA ALA A 386 3.45 -45.26 14.57
C ALA A 386 2.12 -45.61 15.29
N GLY A 387 1.62 -46.85 15.17
CA GLY A 387 0.38 -47.29 15.84
C GLY A 387 0.54 -47.87 17.26
N LYS A 388 1.71 -47.80 17.91
CA LYS A 388 1.97 -48.66 19.10
C LYS A 388 2.64 -48.03 20.32
N LYS A 389 2.79 -46.72 20.45
CA LYS A 389 3.50 -46.12 21.60
C LYS A 389 2.81 -44.91 22.24
N LEU A 390 1.52 -45.03 22.47
CA LEU A 390 0.69 -44.05 23.19
C LEU A 390 0.42 -44.47 24.65
N ILE A 391 1.40 -45.08 25.33
CA ILE A 391 1.28 -45.48 26.74
C ILE A 391 2.61 -45.18 27.45
N SER A 392 2.54 -44.42 28.56
CA SER A 392 3.60 -43.96 29.50
C SER A 392 4.40 -42.71 29.06
N GLY A 393 4.51 -41.62 29.84
CA GLY A 393 4.04 -41.31 31.18
C GLY A 393 4.38 -39.85 31.53
N LEU A 394 3.40 -39.16 32.11
CA LEU A 394 3.54 -37.91 32.84
C LEU A 394 4.36 -38.14 34.13
N ALA A 395 5.40 -37.35 34.40
CA ALA A 395 5.87 -37.09 35.76
C ALA A 395 6.88 -35.92 35.88
N LYS A 396 6.45 -34.90 36.66
CA LYS A 396 7.19 -34.13 37.69
C LYS A 396 8.25 -33.07 37.28
N GLY A 397 8.06 -31.87 37.84
CA GLY A 397 9.16 -30.97 38.22
C GLY A 397 8.75 -29.51 38.40
N GLY A 398 8.41 -29.10 39.63
CA GLY A 398 8.16 -27.69 39.99
C GLY A 398 9.33 -27.06 40.76
N GLY A 399 9.46 -25.73 40.71
CA GLY A 399 10.39 -24.95 41.53
C GLY A 399 10.02 -23.46 41.56
N LYS A 400 9.89 -22.88 42.77
CA LYS A 400 9.56 -21.46 43.08
C LYS A 400 10.84 -20.63 43.27
N ILE A 401 10.84 -19.36 42.85
CA ILE A 401 11.67 -18.28 43.44
C ILE A 401 10.81 -17.04 43.70
N ARG A 402 11.15 -16.34 44.79
CA ARG A 402 10.35 -15.41 45.61
C ARG A 402 10.57 -13.94 45.23
N SER A 403 9.52 -13.14 45.43
CA SER A 403 9.36 -11.70 45.16
C SER A 403 10.08 -10.74 46.12
N GLN A 404 10.38 -9.53 45.65
CA GLN A 404 10.43 -8.29 46.45
C GLN A 404 9.50 -7.23 45.83
N SER A 405 8.82 -6.45 46.67
CA SER A 405 7.77 -5.44 46.40
C SER A 405 8.06 -4.17 47.23
N PRO A 406 7.27 -3.08 47.19
CA PRO A 406 6.57 -2.38 46.11
C PRO A 406 6.89 -0.85 46.10
N VAL A 407 6.57 -0.11 45.02
CA VAL A 407 6.30 1.34 45.12
C VAL A 407 4.93 1.63 44.51
N GLN A 408 4.18 2.47 45.23
CA GLN A 408 2.72 2.65 45.24
C GLN A 408 2.04 2.79 43.87
N GLY A 409 1.03 1.96 43.65
CA GLY A 409 0.13 2.06 42.51
C GLY A 409 -0.83 3.25 42.63
N ILE A 410 -0.94 4.03 41.56
CA ILE A 410 -2.08 4.92 41.34
C ILE A 410 -3.23 4.05 40.84
N ASN A 411 -4.36 4.14 41.54
CA ASN A 411 -5.51 3.27 41.39
C ASN A 411 -6.41 3.77 40.24
N TYR A 412 -6.20 3.29 39.01
CA TYR A 412 -6.96 3.69 37.80
C TYR A 412 -8.34 3.00 37.67
N ARG A 413 -9.09 2.89 38.77
CA ARG A 413 -10.46 2.34 38.77
C ARG A 413 -11.45 3.34 39.35
N SER A 414 -11.68 4.44 38.62
CA SER A 414 -12.96 5.18 38.65
C SER A 414 -12.93 6.36 37.67
N LEU A 415 -12.97 6.10 36.37
CA LEU A 415 -13.46 7.09 35.41
C LEU A 415 -14.41 6.37 34.45
N SER A 416 -15.67 6.35 34.86
CA SER A 416 -16.84 6.02 34.07
C SER A 416 -16.80 6.66 32.69
N ARG A 417 -17.31 5.93 31.68
CA ARG A 417 -17.64 6.43 30.33
C ARG A 417 -18.34 7.78 30.44
N GLY A 418 -17.59 8.85 30.20
CA GLY A 418 -18.11 10.21 30.05
C GLY A 418 -18.14 10.57 28.56
N ASP A 419 -19.06 11.47 28.20
CA ASP A 419 -19.26 11.99 26.84
C ASP A 419 -17.96 12.18 26.04
N PRO A 420 -17.92 11.86 24.73
CA PRO A 420 -16.72 12.01 23.87
C PRO A 420 -16.17 13.44 23.71
N LEU A 421 -16.70 14.45 24.42
CA LEU A 421 -16.50 15.87 24.11
C LEU A 421 -16.09 16.74 25.31
N ARG A 422 -15.67 16.16 26.44
CA ARG A 422 -15.22 16.92 27.63
C ARG A 422 -13.94 16.35 28.25
N GLY A 423 -12.95 16.10 27.40
CA GLY A 423 -11.69 15.45 27.81
C GLY A 423 -10.61 16.37 28.34
N GLY A 424 -10.32 17.46 27.63
CA GLY A 424 -9.16 18.30 27.89
C GLY A 424 -9.37 19.45 28.89
N PRO A 425 -8.30 20.22 29.18
CA PRO A 425 -8.36 21.43 29.99
C PRO A 425 -9.50 22.38 29.59
N PRO A 426 -10.04 23.20 30.52
CA PRO A 426 -11.18 24.08 30.26
C PRO A 426 -11.01 25.03 29.06
N HIS A 427 -9.78 25.45 28.77
CA HIS A 427 -9.49 26.37 27.66
C HIS A 427 -9.57 25.71 26.27
N PHE A 428 -9.71 24.39 26.18
CA PHE A 428 -10.01 23.70 24.92
C PHE A 428 -11.49 23.71 24.58
N GLN A 429 -12.38 24.02 25.54
CA GLN A 429 -13.84 24.02 25.32
C GLN A 429 -14.30 25.09 24.32
N SER A 430 -13.48 26.11 24.06
CA SER A 430 -13.75 27.15 23.05
C SER A 430 -13.20 26.82 21.66
N LEU A 431 -12.51 25.69 21.47
CA LEU A 431 -11.99 25.29 20.16
C LEU A 431 -13.12 24.78 19.26
N SER A 432 -12.99 25.05 17.96
CA SER A 432 -13.92 24.53 16.96
C SER A 432 -13.91 22.99 16.97
N ARG A 433 -15.08 22.38 16.75
CA ARG A 433 -15.21 20.92 16.73
C ARG A 433 -14.47 20.32 15.53
N VAL A 434 -13.75 19.23 15.77
CA VAL A 434 -13.13 18.42 14.71
C VAL A 434 -14.23 17.65 13.99
N THR A 435 -14.33 17.87 12.69
CA THR A 435 -15.19 17.09 11.80
C THR A 435 -14.49 15.80 11.44
N VAL A 436 -15.25 14.72 11.34
CA VAL A 436 -14.71 13.41 11.01
C VAL A 436 -15.47 12.83 9.82
N ALA A 437 -14.72 12.27 8.86
CA ALA A 437 -15.26 11.59 7.69
C ALA A 437 -14.59 10.21 7.53
N PRO A 438 -15.22 9.24 6.85
CA PRO A 438 -14.54 8.02 6.42
C PRO A 438 -13.39 8.36 5.45
N GLU A 439 -12.26 7.65 5.50
CA GLU A 439 -11.13 7.84 4.57
C GLU A 439 -11.56 7.69 3.10
N SER A 440 -12.57 6.84 2.82
CA SER A 440 -13.16 6.71 1.49
C SER A 440 -13.77 8.00 0.93
N MET A 441 -14.11 8.97 1.79
CA MET A 441 -14.65 10.27 1.39
C MET A 441 -13.56 11.32 1.19
N ARG A 442 -12.29 10.95 1.37
CA ARG A 442 -11.18 11.88 1.19
C ARG A 442 -11.00 12.22 -0.29
N PRO A 443 -10.87 13.51 -0.64
CA PRO A 443 -10.43 13.90 -1.97
C PRO A 443 -9.04 13.30 -2.24
N ALA A 444 -8.91 12.47 -3.27
CA ALA A 444 -7.63 11.84 -3.57
C ALA A 444 -6.64 12.86 -4.14
N GLY A 445 -5.34 12.56 -3.99
CA GLY A 445 -4.25 13.49 -4.27
C GLY A 445 -3.90 14.46 -3.11
N LEU A 446 -4.69 14.47 -2.03
CA LEU A 446 -4.36 15.22 -0.82
C LEU A 446 -3.30 14.50 0.03
N ASN A 447 -2.26 15.23 0.44
CA ASN A 447 -1.29 14.75 1.41
C ASN A 447 -1.94 14.67 2.80
N TYR A 448 -1.77 13.54 3.48
CA TYR A 448 -2.27 13.31 4.83
C TYR A 448 -1.38 13.90 5.92
N TRP A 449 -0.14 14.23 5.60
CA TRP A 449 0.73 15.05 6.42
C TRP A 449 0.49 16.53 6.20
N HIS A 450 -0.01 17.19 7.24
CA HIS A 450 -0.22 18.63 7.26
C HIS A 450 0.96 19.34 7.88
N LYS A 451 1.53 20.30 7.15
CA LYS A 451 2.65 21.13 7.61
C LYS A 451 2.16 22.48 8.14
N VAL A 452 2.27 22.68 9.43
CA VAL A 452 2.01 23.97 10.09
C VAL A 452 3.33 24.74 10.22
N SER A 453 3.39 25.92 9.61
CA SER A 453 4.62 26.73 9.59
C SER A 453 4.49 28.00 10.42
N GLN A 454 5.50 28.31 11.24
CA GLN A 454 5.58 29.57 11.98
C GLN A 454 6.88 30.30 11.63
N LYS A 455 6.76 31.60 11.32
CA LYS A 455 7.91 32.45 11.02
C LYS A 455 8.74 32.71 12.27
N SER A 456 10.06 32.70 12.11
CA SER A 456 11.06 33.00 13.13
C SER A 456 12.25 33.74 12.52
N SER A 457 13.17 34.22 13.36
CA SER A 457 14.45 34.81 12.91
C SER A 457 15.34 33.84 12.14
N LEU A 458 15.17 32.52 12.33
CA LEU A 458 15.90 31.46 11.63
C LEU A 458 15.14 30.94 10.39
N GLY A 459 14.14 31.67 9.88
CA GLY A 459 13.22 31.21 8.83
C GLY A 459 11.96 30.57 9.41
N TYR A 460 11.40 29.55 8.75
CA TYR A 460 10.17 28.91 9.22
C TYR A 460 10.45 27.67 10.06
N GLN A 461 9.84 27.61 11.25
CA GLN A 461 9.69 26.37 12.00
C GLN A 461 8.50 25.59 11.40
N HIS A 462 8.60 24.26 11.37
CA HIS A 462 7.60 23.38 10.77
C HIS A 462 7.19 22.32 11.79
N VAL A 463 5.89 22.16 11.95
CA VAL A 463 5.26 21.08 12.73
C VAL A 463 4.43 20.25 11.77
N PHE A 464 4.70 18.95 11.72
CA PHE A 464 3.96 17.99 10.91
C PHE A 464 3.01 17.17 11.77
N GLY A 465 1.78 16.99 11.31
CA GLY A 465 0.83 16.06 11.91
C GLY A 465 -0.07 15.46 10.83
N ALA A 466 -0.51 14.22 11.05
CA ALA A 466 -1.41 13.55 10.14
C ALA A 466 -2.88 13.88 10.41
N ASP A 467 -3.74 13.78 9.41
CA ASP A 467 -5.20 13.87 9.55
C ASP A 467 -5.94 12.52 9.55
N ARG A 468 -5.19 11.42 9.54
CA ARG A 468 -5.69 10.04 9.65
C ARG A 468 -4.83 9.19 10.60
N GLU A 469 -5.19 7.92 10.73
CA GLU A 469 -4.29 6.92 11.30
C GLU A 469 -3.00 6.83 10.49
N ILE A 470 -1.86 6.68 11.18
CA ILE A 470 -0.56 6.50 10.54
C ILE A 470 0.20 5.35 11.17
N PHE A 471 1.00 4.67 10.36
CA PHE A 471 1.96 3.67 10.78
C PHE A 471 3.34 4.29 11.01
N GLY A 472 4.15 3.67 11.88
CA GLY A 472 5.48 4.16 12.23
C GLY A 472 6.35 4.47 11.00
N TYR A 473 6.32 3.59 9.98
CA TYR A 473 7.09 3.78 8.75
C TYR A 473 6.72 5.04 7.96
N GLU A 474 5.52 5.60 8.12
CA GLU A 474 5.02 6.77 7.38
C GLU A 474 5.64 8.08 7.88
N ILE A 475 6.28 8.06 9.07
CA ILE A 475 7.10 9.17 9.58
C ILE A 475 8.28 9.47 8.64
N ARG A 476 8.64 8.54 7.73
CA ARG A 476 9.65 8.78 6.69
C ARG A 476 9.29 9.97 5.78
N GLU A 477 8.01 10.23 5.52
CA GLU A 477 7.59 11.31 4.62
C GLU A 477 7.97 12.71 5.14
N PRO A 478 7.61 13.11 6.37
CA PRO A 478 8.09 14.38 6.92
C PRO A 478 9.61 14.40 7.14
N ILE A 479 10.27 13.26 7.35
CA ILE A 479 11.75 13.21 7.39
C ILE A 479 12.36 13.51 6.03
N GLU A 480 11.82 12.94 4.95
CA GLU A 480 12.24 13.20 3.57
C GLU A 480 12.08 14.67 3.20
N PHE A 481 11.02 15.33 3.68
CA PHE A 481 10.85 16.78 3.51
C PHE A 481 12.08 17.57 3.98
N PHE A 482 12.66 17.18 5.13
CA PHE A 482 13.85 17.81 5.68
C PHE A 482 15.14 17.36 5.00
N ARG A 483 15.25 16.08 4.64
CA ARG A 483 16.39 15.52 3.88
C ARG A 483 16.60 16.27 2.56
N ARG A 484 15.50 16.57 1.86
CA ARG A 484 15.46 17.26 0.56
C ARG A 484 15.77 18.77 0.65
N ARG A 485 15.81 19.38 1.83
CA ARG A 485 16.00 20.84 2.00
C ARG A 485 17.10 21.20 3.02
N PRO A 486 18.38 20.85 2.77
CA PRO A 486 19.49 21.12 3.69
C PRO A 486 19.62 22.60 4.09
N SER A 487 19.31 23.52 3.16
CA SER A 487 19.39 24.98 3.35
C SER A 487 18.33 25.55 4.30
N ILE A 488 17.20 24.88 4.48
CA ILE A 488 16.13 25.27 5.44
C ILE A 488 16.40 24.66 6.84
N THR A 489 17.33 23.71 6.95
CA THR A 489 17.33 22.68 7.99
C THR A 489 18.60 22.65 8.86
N LYS A 490 19.00 23.78 9.46
CA LYS A 490 20.03 23.75 10.52
C LYS A 490 19.48 23.38 11.91
N ARG A 491 18.18 23.11 12.02
CA ARG A 491 17.48 22.83 13.28
C ARG A 491 17.42 21.34 13.61
N ASP A 492 17.34 21.04 14.89
CA ASP A 492 16.95 19.71 15.36
C ASP A 492 15.53 19.36 14.86
N ILE A 493 15.27 18.07 14.70
CA ILE A 493 13.95 17.54 14.36
C ILE A 493 13.52 16.65 15.52
N VAL A 494 12.45 17.03 16.19
CA VAL A 494 11.88 16.26 17.29
C VAL A 494 10.68 15.46 16.80
N ILE A 495 10.73 14.15 16.94
CA ILE A 495 9.58 13.27 16.74
C ILE A 495 8.96 13.03 18.12
N LEU A 496 7.72 13.48 18.30
CA LEU A 496 6.93 13.17 19.49
C LEU A 496 6.21 11.85 19.25
N SER A 497 6.49 10.84 20.10
CA SER A 497 6.05 9.44 19.93
C SER A 497 5.63 8.82 21.27
N GLY A 498 5.32 7.53 21.31
CA GLY A 498 4.94 6.79 22.52
C GLY A 498 3.45 6.85 22.87
N THR A 499 2.62 7.27 21.91
CA THR A 499 1.18 7.45 22.11
C THR A 499 0.46 7.25 20.77
N HIS A 500 -0.77 6.78 20.81
CA HIS A 500 -1.75 7.00 19.75
C HIS A 500 -2.26 8.45 19.81
N GLY A 501 -3.01 8.86 18.79
CA GLY A 501 -3.93 9.99 18.89
C GLY A 501 -5.36 9.53 18.62
N ARG A 502 -6.32 10.36 19.01
CA ARG A 502 -7.75 10.13 18.80
C ARG A 502 -8.25 10.93 17.61
N VAL A 503 -9.23 10.37 16.90
CA VAL A 503 -9.82 10.98 15.70
C VAL A 503 -10.37 12.40 15.92
N HIS A 504 -10.90 12.68 17.11
CA HIS A 504 -11.46 13.98 17.46
C HIS A 504 -10.43 14.94 18.07
N GLY A 505 -9.18 14.50 18.21
CA GLY A 505 -8.09 15.32 18.76
C GLY A 505 -8.06 15.45 20.28
N ASP A 506 -8.99 14.80 21.01
CA ASP A 506 -9.22 14.89 22.45
C ASP A 506 -8.20 14.07 23.27
N ASN A 507 -6.91 14.34 23.03
CA ASN A 507 -5.81 13.53 23.52
C ASN A 507 -5.37 13.83 24.97
N TRP A 508 -5.96 14.83 25.61
CA TRP A 508 -5.56 15.30 26.94
C TRP A 508 -6.67 15.10 27.97
N THR A 509 -6.25 14.92 29.22
CA THR A 509 -7.15 14.89 30.38
C THR A 509 -7.48 16.31 30.84
N SER A 510 -8.49 16.48 31.69
CA SER A 510 -8.89 17.79 32.23
C SER A 510 -7.78 18.48 33.04
N GLN A 511 -6.82 17.69 33.53
CA GLN A 511 -5.63 18.15 34.26
C GLN A 511 -4.45 18.48 33.32
N GLY A 512 -4.63 18.37 32.00
CA GLY A 512 -3.59 18.64 31.01
C GLY A 512 -2.52 17.53 30.93
N LEU A 513 -2.78 16.32 31.42
CA LEU A 513 -1.90 15.17 31.20
C LEU A 513 -2.29 14.45 29.91
N ARG A 514 -1.31 13.92 29.17
CA ARG A 514 -1.59 13.00 28.05
C ARG A 514 -2.44 11.84 28.57
N ARG A 515 -3.51 11.50 27.83
CA ARG A 515 -4.43 10.44 28.22
C ARG A 515 -3.69 9.11 28.43
N PRO A 516 -3.82 8.45 29.60
CA PRO A 516 -3.13 7.18 29.85
C PRO A 516 -3.57 6.04 28.92
N ASP A 517 -4.82 6.07 28.46
CA ASP A 517 -5.42 5.02 27.63
C ASP A 517 -4.92 5.00 26.17
N ILE A 518 -4.22 6.05 25.74
CA ILE A 518 -3.62 6.13 24.40
C ILE A 518 -2.11 6.00 24.42
N LEU A 519 -1.48 5.72 25.57
CA LEU A 519 -0.03 5.54 25.65
C LEU A 519 0.36 4.17 25.08
N GLU A 520 1.33 4.15 24.17
CA GLU A 520 1.87 2.93 23.57
C GLU A 520 3.39 3.04 23.46
N ARG A 521 4.09 2.46 24.45
CA ARG A 521 5.54 2.58 24.55
C ARG A 521 6.27 1.85 23.42
N ALA A 522 5.65 0.85 22.81
CA ALA A 522 6.24 0.15 21.66
C ALA A 522 6.53 1.12 20.50
N PHE A 523 5.65 2.08 20.23
CA PHE A 523 5.85 3.09 19.18
C PHE A 523 7.09 3.95 19.43
N TYR A 524 7.30 4.37 20.68
CA TYR A 524 8.51 5.11 21.04
C TYR A 524 9.78 4.29 20.78
N ILE A 525 9.77 3.01 21.15
CA ILE A 525 10.93 2.11 20.95
C ILE A 525 11.21 1.93 19.46
N GLU A 526 10.16 1.68 18.66
CA GLU A 526 10.25 1.52 17.21
C GLU A 526 10.80 2.79 16.54
N ASP A 527 10.26 3.96 16.87
CA ASP A 527 10.72 5.23 16.31
C ASP A 527 12.16 5.57 16.71
N VAL A 528 12.56 5.20 17.92
CA VAL A 528 13.96 5.29 18.35
C VAL A 528 14.86 4.42 17.48
N GLN A 529 14.46 3.18 17.19
CA GLN A 529 15.26 2.27 16.36
C GLN A 529 15.35 2.77 14.91
N ASN A 530 14.24 3.25 14.38
CA ASN A 530 14.13 3.61 12.96
C ASN A 530 14.71 4.99 12.65
N TYR A 531 14.52 5.98 13.53
CA TYR A 531 14.72 7.39 13.18
C TYR A 531 15.74 8.15 14.03
N LYS A 532 16.05 7.68 15.24
CA LYS A 532 17.00 8.40 16.12
C LYS A 532 18.36 8.53 15.46
N GLY A 533 18.93 9.74 15.47
CA GLY A 533 20.27 9.99 14.94
C GLY A 533 20.33 10.16 13.42
N GLN A 534 19.21 10.02 12.71
CA GLN A 534 19.15 10.37 11.29
C GLN A 534 19.46 11.86 11.05
N LEU A 535 19.78 12.20 9.79
CA LEU A 535 20.14 13.54 9.35
C LEU A 535 21.31 14.12 10.16
N ASN A 536 22.40 13.36 10.26
CA ASN A 536 23.62 13.71 11.00
C ASN A 536 23.36 14.02 12.48
N GLY A 537 22.58 13.18 13.16
CA GLY A 537 22.32 13.31 14.59
C GLY A 537 21.20 14.29 14.98
N ARG A 538 20.55 14.93 13.99
CA ARG A 538 19.55 15.97 14.23
C ARG A 538 18.18 15.44 14.64
N VAL A 539 17.86 14.20 14.28
CA VAL A 539 16.58 13.58 14.63
C VAL A 539 16.62 13.04 16.06
N LYS A 540 15.74 13.57 16.90
CA LYS A 540 15.55 13.20 18.31
C LYS A 540 14.13 12.68 18.51
N ILE A 541 13.98 11.60 19.27
CA ILE A 541 12.67 11.04 19.61
C ILE A 541 12.36 11.35 21.08
N VAL A 542 11.17 11.86 21.34
CA VAL A 542 10.70 12.20 22.69
C VAL A 542 9.46 11.38 22.99
N ASP A 543 9.51 10.68 24.12
CA ASP A 543 8.37 9.92 24.66
C ASP A 543 7.34 10.89 25.25
N MET A 544 6.08 10.72 24.87
CA MET A 544 4.96 11.51 25.36
C MET A 544 4.31 10.91 26.62
N ALA A 545 4.74 9.73 27.07
CA ALA A 545 4.26 9.14 28.32
C ALA A 545 4.52 10.07 29.51
N GLY A 546 3.44 10.47 30.19
CA GLY A 546 3.50 11.40 31.32
C GLY A 546 3.76 12.86 30.96
N MET A 547 3.84 13.19 29.67
CA MET A 547 4.00 14.57 29.20
C MET A 547 2.74 15.39 29.52
N THR A 548 2.93 16.61 29.99
CA THR A 548 1.82 17.57 30.14
C THR A 548 1.59 18.39 28.87
N GLU A 549 0.39 18.92 28.72
CA GLU A 549 -0.06 19.79 27.63
C GLU A 549 0.88 20.99 27.46
N SER A 550 1.33 21.58 28.57
CA SER A 550 2.27 22.70 28.56
C SER A 550 3.64 22.28 28.01
N GLU A 551 4.09 21.06 28.30
CA GLU A 551 5.37 20.53 27.82
C GLU A 551 5.32 20.21 26.34
N PHE A 552 4.23 19.61 25.88
CA PHE A 552 3.94 19.48 24.46
C PHE A 552 3.95 20.85 23.77
N GLY A 553 3.30 21.85 24.38
CA GLY A 553 3.31 23.24 23.96
C GLY A 553 4.72 23.84 23.85
N ARG A 554 5.66 23.45 24.72
CA ARG A 554 7.07 23.86 24.61
C ARG A 554 7.70 23.29 23.35
N HIS A 555 7.38 22.05 22.97
CA HIS A 555 7.94 21.46 21.75
C HIS A 555 7.41 22.13 20.49
N VAL A 556 6.09 22.24 20.34
CA VAL A 556 5.48 22.74 19.10
C VAL A 556 5.69 24.23 18.90
N ARG A 557 5.86 25.03 19.97
CA ARG A 557 6.16 26.47 19.86
C ARG A 557 7.65 26.78 19.75
N ASN A 558 8.54 25.83 20.04
CA ASN A 558 9.98 26.07 19.99
C ASN A 558 10.46 26.26 18.54
N VAL A 559 10.72 27.52 18.19
CA VAL A 559 11.17 27.92 16.84
C VAL A 559 12.56 27.41 16.46
N ASN A 560 13.33 26.86 17.42
CA ASN A 560 14.67 26.31 17.19
C ASN A 560 14.67 24.83 16.79
N GLN A 561 13.51 24.17 16.78
CA GLN A 561 13.38 22.78 16.34
C GLN A 561 12.18 22.60 15.42
N HIS A 562 12.29 21.69 14.47
CA HIS A 562 11.12 21.15 13.77
C HIS A 562 10.47 20.06 14.61
N VAL A 563 9.17 19.83 14.41
CA VAL A 563 8.43 18.81 15.14
C VAL A 563 7.69 17.92 14.16
N ILE A 564 7.70 16.62 14.41
CA ILE A 564 6.86 15.64 13.75
C ILE A 564 6.03 14.97 14.85
N LEU A 565 4.72 15.00 14.70
CA LEU A 565 3.79 14.26 15.55
C LEU A 565 3.69 12.85 14.99
N GLY A 566 4.47 11.92 15.55
CA GLY A 566 4.58 10.53 15.10
C GLY A 566 3.44 9.66 15.59
N TYR A 567 2.20 10.17 15.54
CA TYR A 567 1.01 9.48 15.99
C TYR A 567 -0.25 9.90 15.21
N CYS A 568 -1.26 9.02 15.22
CA CYS A 568 -2.52 9.17 14.49
C CYS A 568 -3.22 10.52 14.76
N TRP A 569 -3.82 11.11 13.73
CA TRP A 569 -4.57 12.37 13.79
C TRP A 569 -3.85 13.54 14.47
N GLY A 570 -2.51 13.52 14.50
CA GLY A 570 -1.71 14.52 15.20
C GLY A 570 -1.99 15.97 14.76
N ARG A 571 -2.47 16.21 13.54
CA ARG A 571 -2.82 17.55 13.07
C ARG A 571 -4.00 18.16 13.83
N ASN A 572 -4.92 17.33 14.33
CA ASN A 572 -6.09 17.78 15.08
C ASN A 572 -5.92 17.66 16.60
N ASP A 573 -4.71 17.36 17.09
CA ASP A 573 -4.42 17.37 18.53
C ASP A 573 -4.83 18.72 19.15
N GLU A 574 -5.72 18.68 20.14
CA GLU A 574 -6.30 19.89 20.77
C GLU A 574 -5.22 20.82 21.35
N ALA A 575 -4.11 20.28 21.87
CA ALA A 575 -2.99 21.10 22.34
C ALA A 575 -2.23 21.77 21.17
N LEU A 576 -2.05 21.07 20.04
CA LEU A 576 -1.45 21.67 18.85
C LEU A 576 -2.32 22.83 18.35
N THR A 577 -3.63 22.61 18.21
CA THR A 577 -4.55 23.62 17.71
C THR A 577 -4.62 24.83 18.63
N TYR A 578 -4.61 24.63 19.95
CA TYR A 578 -4.52 25.71 20.93
C TYR A 578 -3.20 26.49 20.86
N HIS A 579 -2.05 25.84 21.00
CA HIS A 579 -0.74 26.52 21.04
C HIS A 579 -0.37 27.22 19.73
N ARG A 580 -0.99 26.82 18.62
CA ARG A 580 -0.72 27.36 17.28
C ARG A 580 -1.88 28.13 16.69
N ASN A 581 -2.95 28.34 17.46
CA ASN A 581 -4.17 29.03 17.05
C ASN A 581 -4.68 28.53 15.68
N LEU A 582 -4.81 27.21 15.54
CA LEU A 582 -5.21 26.56 14.30
C LEU A 582 -6.69 26.25 14.31
N ARG A 583 -7.31 26.36 13.14
CA ARG A 583 -8.60 25.71 12.91
C ARG A 583 -8.39 24.19 12.78
N PRO A 584 -9.33 23.39 13.31
CA PRO A 584 -9.35 21.97 13.04
C PRO A 584 -9.56 21.74 11.54
N ILE A 585 -9.06 20.61 11.07
CA ILE A 585 -9.34 20.10 9.73
C ILE A 585 -10.23 18.85 9.85
N ILE A 586 -10.67 18.32 8.72
CA ILE A 586 -11.41 17.05 8.71
C ILE A 586 -10.42 15.93 9.07
N SER A 587 -10.72 15.17 10.11
CA SER A 587 -10.05 13.90 10.37
C SER A 587 -10.69 12.80 9.53
N TYR A 588 -9.89 11.86 9.06
CA TYR A 588 -10.35 10.72 8.29
C TYR A 588 -10.15 9.41 9.04
N TRP A 589 -11.17 8.53 9.02
CA TRP A 589 -11.20 7.21 9.66
C TRP A 589 -10.83 6.10 8.71
#